data_AF-A0A817ZRN9-F1
#
_entry.id   AF-A0A817ZRN9-F1
#
_cell.length_a   1.000
_cell.length_b   1.000
_cell.length_c   1.000
_cell.angle_alpha   90.00
_cell.angle_beta   90.00
_cell.angle_gamma   90.00
#
_symmetry.space_group_name_H-M   'P 1'
#
loop_
_entity.id
_entity.type
_entity.pdbx_description
1 polymer ?
#
loop_
_entity_poly.entity_id
_entity_poly.type
_entity_poly.pdbx_seq_one_letter_code
_entity_poly.pdbx_strand_id
1 'polypeptide(L)'
;MMNGYYTNQDNALNEVRSIISQKTSDDLTKLMTNDDEVTKFIGNLNEIQHMETIKESLKENIKRLALQNLDKEPMLIHEKQKLVEVYEELNKTKDQYKLIQQQYEEQIGETNPEMIWVLLQTAASELERSTESTAENFFDVEKSEEEVTEFERRFIEDRKRAHELKIKAEKFHELMQVSQSTACLNSNQYTSW
;
A
#
# COMPACT_ATOMS: atom_id res chain seq x y z
N MET A 1 15.55 -11.82 41.46
CA MET A 1 14.47 -12.72 41.93
C MET A 1 14.89 -13.64 43.08
N MET A 2 16.17 -13.98 43.27
CA MET A 2 16.64 -14.81 44.41
C MET A 2 16.54 -14.13 45.79
N ASN A 3 16.79 -12.81 45.88
CA ASN A 3 16.84 -12.10 47.17
C ASN A 3 15.50 -12.06 47.94
N GLY A 4 14.35 -12.14 47.27
CA GLY A 4 13.04 -12.08 47.93
C GLY A 4 12.68 -13.35 48.70
N TYR A 5 13.18 -14.51 48.25
CA TYR A 5 12.92 -15.79 48.94
C TYR A 5 13.70 -15.90 50.25
N TYR A 6 14.96 -15.43 50.28
CA TYR A 6 15.79 -15.44 51.48
C TYR A 6 15.26 -14.48 52.56
N THR A 7 14.80 -13.28 52.17
CA THR A 7 14.19 -12.33 53.12
C THR A 7 12.90 -12.86 53.73
N ASN A 8 12.07 -13.56 52.96
CA ASN A 8 10.80 -14.10 53.45
C ASN A 8 11.03 -15.29 54.38
N GLN A 9 12.04 -16.12 54.08
CA GLN A 9 12.45 -17.22 54.95
C GLN A 9 13.02 -16.73 56.28
N ASP A 10 13.89 -15.71 56.26
CA ASP A 10 14.45 -15.12 57.48
C ASP A 10 13.36 -14.43 58.32
N ASN A 11 12.41 -13.75 57.69
CA ASN A 11 11.27 -13.14 58.38
C ASN A 11 10.36 -14.20 59.04
N ALA A 12 10.02 -15.27 58.32
CA ALA A 12 9.22 -16.36 58.85
C ALA A 12 9.92 -17.09 60.01
N LEU A 13 11.24 -17.32 59.90
CA LEU A 13 12.03 -17.93 60.98
C LEU A 13 12.13 -17.04 62.22
N ASN A 14 12.29 -15.73 62.04
CA ASN A 14 12.30 -14.76 63.14
C ASN A 14 10.93 -14.67 63.84
N GLU A 15 9.84 -14.70 63.07
CA GLU A 15 8.47 -14.74 63.58
C GLU A 15 8.22 -16.01 64.38
N VAL A 16 8.56 -17.18 63.83
CA VAL A 16 8.46 -18.47 64.52
C VAL A 16 9.25 -18.46 65.84
N ARG A 17 10.49 -17.96 65.82
CA ARG A 17 11.34 -17.87 67.01
C ARG A 17 10.74 -16.98 68.08
N SER A 18 10.14 -15.86 67.69
CA SER A 18 9.45 -14.93 68.60
C SER A 18 8.18 -15.52 69.20
N ILE A 19 7.40 -16.29 68.43
CA ILE A 19 6.16 -16.87 68.94
C ILE A 19 6.45 -18.09 69.83
N ILE A 20 7.44 -18.92 69.48
CA ILE A 20 7.84 -20.09 70.27
C ILE A 20 8.41 -19.67 71.64
N SER A 21 9.18 -18.58 71.70
CA SER A 21 9.75 -18.10 72.98
C SER A 21 8.71 -17.57 73.97
N GLN A 22 7.50 -17.26 73.50
CA GLN A 22 6.39 -16.75 74.31
C GLN A 22 5.39 -17.83 74.72
N LYS A 23 5.54 -19.09 74.25
CA LYS A 23 4.64 -20.21 74.59
C LYS A 23 5.00 -20.89 75.90
N THR A 24 3.99 -21.44 76.58
CA THR A 24 4.16 -22.20 77.81
C THR A 24 4.67 -23.63 77.54
N SER A 25 5.23 -24.29 78.56
CA SER A 25 5.74 -25.67 78.44
C SER A 25 4.67 -26.67 77.98
N ASP A 26 3.42 -26.48 78.42
CA ASP A 26 2.30 -27.34 78.02
C ASP A 26 1.92 -27.12 76.55
N ASP A 27 1.96 -25.87 76.08
CA ASP A 27 1.68 -25.54 74.67
C ASP A 27 2.78 -26.06 73.73
N LEU A 28 4.04 -26.00 74.16
CA LEU A 28 5.16 -26.57 73.41
C LEU A 28 5.07 -28.09 73.34
N THR A 29 4.65 -28.74 74.44
CA THR A 29 4.46 -30.20 74.46
C THR A 29 3.32 -30.62 73.52
N LYS A 30 2.22 -29.86 73.48
CA LYS A 30 1.13 -30.06 72.51
C LYS A 30 1.60 -29.87 71.07
N LEU A 31 2.41 -28.83 70.81
CA LEU A 31 2.97 -28.58 69.48
C LEU A 31 3.95 -29.70 69.05
N MET A 32 4.70 -30.28 69.98
CA MET A 32 5.62 -31.39 69.70
C MET A 32 4.94 -32.74 69.49
N THR A 33 3.71 -32.90 69.99
CA THR A 33 3.01 -34.19 70.01
C THR A 33 1.92 -34.29 68.93
N ASN A 34 1.50 -33.17 68.33
CA ASN A 34 0.43 -33.13 67.33
C ASN A 34 0.81 -32.35 66.07
N ASP A 35 1.00 -33.06 64.96
CA ASP A 35 1.34 -32.52 63.64
C ASP A 35 0.26 -31.58 63.06
N ASP A 36 -1.02 -31.77 63.42
CA ASP A 36 -2.09 -30.87 63.00
C ASP A 36 -1.97 -29.49 63.66
N GLU A 37 -1.50 -29.46 64.92
CA GLU A 37 -1.25 -28.20 65.63
C GLU A 37 -0.02 -27.48 65.07
N VAL A 38 0.99 -28.22 64.62
CA VAL A 38 2.13 -27.66 63.88
C VAL A 38 1.67 -27.07 62.55
N THR A 39 0.79 -27.77 61.82
CA THR A 39 0.28 -27.31 60.53
C THR A 39 -0.57 -26.04 60.67
N LYS A 40 -1.45 -26.00 61.68
CA LYS A 40 -2.21 -24.78 62.02
C LYS A 40 -1.29 -23.64 62.44
N PHE A 41 -0.26 -23.94 63.23
CA PHE A 41 0.73 -22.95 63.64
C PHE A 41 1.47 -22.34 62.45
N ILE A 42 1.93 -23.16 61.50
CA ILE A 42 2.60 -22.70 60.28
C ILE A 42 1.64 -21.91 59.38
N GLY A 43 0.38 -22.36 59.25
CA GLY A 43 -0.65 -21.64 58.49
C GLY A 43 -1.07 -20.30 59.10
N ASN A 44 -0.80 -20.09 60.39
CA ASN A 44 -1.07 -18.84 61.10
C ASN A 44 0.09 -17.84 61.07
N LEU A 45 1.24 -18.21 60.49
CA LEU A 45 2.35 -17.28 60.31
C LEU A 45 1.97 -16.17 59.33
N ASN A 46 2.29 -14.93 59.68
CA ASN A 46 1.93 -13.77 58.88
C ASN A 46 2.53 -13.85 57.48
N GLU A 47 3.75 -14.36 57.34
CA GLU A 47 4.40 -14.50 56.03
C GLU A 47 3.69 -15.52 55.12
N ILE A 48 3.19 -16.63 55.68
CA ILE A 48 2.45 -17.66 54.93
C ILE A 48 1.08 -17.14 54.51
N GLN A 49 0.39 -16.43 55.40
CA GLN A 49 -0.90 -15.78 55.09
C GLN A 49 -0.74 -14.67 54.05
N HIS A 50 0.34 -13.91 54.13
CA HIS A 50 0.67 -12.86 53.16
C HIS A 50 0.93 -13.47 51.78
N MET A 51 1.73 -14.54 51.71
CA MET A 51 2.01 -15.25 50.46
C MET A 51 0.73 -15.87 49.86
N GLU A 52 -0.15 -16.42 50.70
CA GLU A 52 -1.44 -16.96 50.24
C GLU A 52 -2.35 -15.85 49.69
N THR A 53 -2.36 -14.69 50.34
CA THR A 53 -3.10 -13.51 49.87
C THR A 53 -2.58 -13.01 48.52
N ILE A 54 -1.25 -12.93 48.35
CA ILE A 54 -0.63 -12.57 47.06
C ILE A 54 -0.99 -13.61 46.00
N LYS A 55 -0.92 -14.90 46.33
CA LYS A 55 -1.27 -15.98 45.40
C LYS A 55 -2.71 -15.85 44.92
N GLU A 56 -3.65 -15.60 45.81
CA GLU A 56 -5.06 -15.45 45.45
C GLU A 56 -5.30 -14.17 44.63
N SER A 57 -4.68 -13.06 45.01
CA SER A 57 -4.72 -11.82 44.23
C SER A 57 -4.16 -12.00 42.81
N LEU A 58 -3.07 -12.75 42.65
CA LEU A 58 -2.49 -13.07 41.35
C LEU A 58 -3.43 -13.96 40.52
N LYS A 59 -4.05 -14.97 41.14
CA LYS A 59 -5.04 -15.81 40.44
C LYS A 59 -6.23 -14.99 39.96
N GLU A 60 -6.77 -14.10 40.80
CA GLU A 60 -7.85 -13.20 40.42
C GLU A 60 -7.43 -12.30 39.26
N ASN A 61 -6.21 -11.78 39.29
CA ASN A 61 -5.68 -10.93 38.22
C ASN A 61 -5.51 -11.72 36.91
N ILE A 62 -4.93 -12.92 36.96
CA ILE A 62 -4.79 -13.81 35.80
C ILE A 62 -6.17 -14.13 35.23
N LYS A 63 -7.14 -14.48 36.08
CA LYS A 63 -8.52 -14.78 35.66
C LYS A 63 -9.15 -13.57 34.97
N ARG A 64 -9.02 -12.38 35.55
CA ARG A 64 -9.51 -11.13 34.95
C ARG A 64 -8.89 -10.87 33.58
N LEU A 65 -7.57 -11.03 33.46
CA LEU A 65 -6.86 -10.83 32.20
C LEU A 65 -7.27 -11.88 31.15
N ALA A 66 -7.43 -13.14 31.54
CA ALA A 66 -7.90 -14.19 30.66
C ALA A 66 -9.31 -13.91 30.13
N LEU A 67 -10.22 -13.45 30.99
CA LEU A 67 -11.58 -13.06 30.60
C LEU A 67 -11.54 -11.86 29.64
N GLN A 68 -10.76 -10.83 29.94
CA GLN A 68 -10.60 -9.68 29.04
C GLN A 68 -10.00 -10.07 27.69
N ASN A 69 -9.07 -11.02 27.65
CA ASN A 69 -8.50 -11.51 26.40
C ASN A 69 -9.54 -12.30 25.60
N LEU A 70 -10.35 -13.12 26.27
CA LEU A 70 -11.44 -13.87 25.64
C LEU A 70 -12.50 -12.93 25.04
N ASP A 71 -12.82 -11.83 25.73
CA ASP A 71 -13.77 -10.83 25.25
C ASP A 71 -13.25 -10.03 24.04
N LYS A 72 -11.92 -9.83 23.96
CA LYS A 72 -11.28 -9.09 22.86
C LYS A 72 -11.08 -9.92 21.60
N GLU A 73 -10.93 -11.23 21.74
CA GLU A 73 -10.76 -12.14 20.61
C GLU A 73 -11.85 -11.98 19.52
N PRO A 74 -13.16 -12.00 19.82
CA PRO A 74 -14.19 -11.84 18.80
C PRO A 74 -14.15 -10.47 18.12
N MET A 75 -13.82 -9.40 18.86
CA MET A 75 -13.67 -8.05 18.29
C MET A 75 -12.50 -7.99 17.29
N LEU A 76 -11.37 -8.60 17.64
CA LEU A 76 -10.20 -8.68 16.78
C LEU A 76 -10.45 -9.51 15.52
N ILE A 77 -11.16 -10.65 15.66
CA ILE A 77 -11.54 -11.49 14.53
C ILE A 77 -12.47 -10.71 13.59
N HIS A 78 -13.47 -10.02 14.13
CA HIS A 78 -14.41 -9.23 13.34
C HIS A 78 -13.70 -8.12 12.56
N GLU A 79 -12.83 -7.33 13.21
CA GLU A 79 -12.13 -6.26 12.50
C GLU A 79 -11.09 -6.78 11.52
N LYS A 80 -10.47 -7.92 11.79
CA LYS A 80 -9.61 -8.58 10.82
C LYS A 80 -10.39 -9.02 9.58
N GLN A 81 -11.60 -9.57 9.74
CA GLN A 81 -12.47 -9.94 8.61
C GLN A 81 -12.85 -8.72 7.79
N LYS A 82 -13.30 -7.65 8.44
CA LYS A 82 -13.63 -6.38 7.76
C LYS A 82 -12.44 -5.81 7.01
N LEU A 83 -11.24 -5.84 7.60
CA LEU A 83 -10.01 -5.40 6.94
C LEU A 83 -9.71 -6.24 5.69
N VAL A 84 -9.89 -7.56 5.76
CA VAL A 84 -9.71 -8.45 4.60
C VAL A 84 -10.72 -8.12 3.51
N GLU A 85 -11.99 -7.93 3.85
CA GLU A 85 -13.05 -7.56 2.89
C GLU A 85 -12.73 -6.24 2.17
N VAL A 86 -12.36 -5.20 2.92
CA VAL A 86 -11.98 -3.89 2.36
C VAL A 86 -10.73 -4.00 1.49
N TYR A 87 -9.75 -4.81 1.89
CA TYR A 87 -8.54 -5.03 1.10
C TYR A 87 -8.83 -5.76 -0.22
N GLU A 88 -9.74 -6.73 -0.20
CA GLU A 88 -10.19 -7.42 -1.41
C GLU A 88 -10.94 -6.48 -2.35
N GLU A 89 -11.82 -5.62 -1.83
CA GLU A 89 -12.54 -4.62 -2.61
C GLU A 89 -11.57 -3.59 -3.23
N LEU A 90 -10.58 -3.14 -2.46
CA LEU A 90 -9.53 -2.26 -2.95
C LEU A 90 -8.74 -2.90 -4.09
N ASN A 91 -8.35 -4.16 -3.96
CA ASN A 91 -7.62 -4.86 -5.02
C ASN A 91 -8.47 -5.03 -6.28
N LYS A 92 -9.76 -5.39 -6.14
CA LYS A 92 -10.68 -5.46 -7.29
C LYS A 92 -10.78 -4.11 -8.00
N THR A 93 -10.94 -3.03 -7.25
CA THR A 93 -11.04 -1.68 -7.80
C THR A 93 -9.73 -1.25 -8.47
N LYS A 94 -8.58 -1.60 -7.86
CA LYS A 94 -7.26 -1.33 -8.42
C LYS A 94 -7.04 -2.07 -9.75
N ASP A 95 -7.47 -3.32 -9.84
CA ASP A 95 -7.34 -4.11 -11.07
C ASP A 95 -8.28 -3.59 -12.16
N GLN A 96 -9.51 -3.18 -11.81
CA GLN A 96 -10.41 -2.48 -12.72
C GLN A 96 -9.82 -1.17 -13.22
N TYR A 97 -9.25 -0.36 -12.33
CA TYR A 97 -8.59 0.89 -12.70
C TYR A 97 -7.42 0.64 -13.67
N LYS A 98 -6.57 -0.34 -13.39
CA LYS A 98 -5.46 -0.70 -14.30
C LYS A 98 -5.96 -1.14 -15.68
N LEU A 99 -7.05 -1.91 -15.74
CA LEU A 99 -7.63 -2.32 -17.01
C LEU A 99 -8.13 -1.11 -17.81
N ILE A 100 -8.85 -0.20 -17.15
CA ILE A 100 -9.34 1.04 -17.78
C ILE A 100 -8.17 1.91 -18.22
N GLN A 101 -7.13 2.03 -17.40
CA GLN A 101 -5.93 2.77 -17.74
C GLN A 101 -5.24 2.18 -18.96
N GLN A 102 -5.09 0.86 -19.04
CA GLN A 102 -4.50 0.21 -20.21
C GLN A 102 -5.34 0.46 -21.47
N GLN A 103 -6.67 0.33 -21.39
CA GLN A 103 -7.56 0.63 -22.52
C GLN A 103 -7.44 2.09 -22.95
N TYR A 104 -7.31 3.00 -21.99
CA TYR A 104 -7.14 4.43 -22.26
C TYR A 104 -5.78 4.72 -22.90
N GLU A 105 -4.71 4.08 -22.45
CA GLU A 105 -3.36 4.19 -23.03
C GLU A 105 -3.32 3.60 -24.45
N GLU A 106 -4.01 2.50 -24.72
CA GLU A 106 -4.14 1.93 -26.08
C GLU A 106 -4.89 2.91 -27.00
N GLN A 107 -6.00 3.49 -26.53
CA GLN A 107 -6.75 4.50 -27.29
C GLN A 107 -5.95 5.78 -27.51
N ILE A 108 -5.21 6.27 -26.52
CA ILE A 108 -4.31 7.43 -26.69
C ILE A 108 -3.14 7.06 -27.59
N GLY A 109 -2.60 5.85 -27.53
CA GLY A 109 -1.51 5.41 -28.40
C GLY A 109 -1.86 5.59 -29.87
N GLU A 110 -3.09 5.29 -30.25
CA GLU A 110 -3.61 5.51 -31.61
C GLU A 110 -4.00 6.96 -31.91
N THR A 111 -4.32 7.76 -30.88
CA THR A 111 -4.85 9.13 -31.02
C THR A 111 -3.93 10.23 -30.52
N ASN A 112 -2.69 9.90 -30.14
CA ASN A 112 -1.74 10.86 -29.61
C ASN A 112 -1.49 11.95 -30.67
N PRO A 113 -1.85 13.21 -30.40
CA PRO A 113 -1.68 14.29 -31.36
C PRO A 113 -0.27 14.37 -31.92
N GLU A 114 0.76 14.19 -31.09
CA GLU A 114 2.16 14.24 -31.55
C GLU A 114 2.47 13.12 -32.55
N MET A 115 1.95 11.90 -32.31
CA MET A 115 2.12 10.79 -33.24
C MET A 115 1.37 11.04 -34.55
N ILE A 116 0.15 11.57 -34.50
CA ILE A 116 -0.63 11.96 -35.70
C ILE A 116 0.13 13.01 -36.51
N TRP A 117 0.73 14.01 -35.84
CA TRP A 117 1.55 15.03 -36.50
C TRP A 117 2.76 14.41 -37.22
N VAL A 118 3.52 13.55 -36.53
CA VAL A 118 4.68 12.85 -37.13
C VAL A 118 4.27 12.01 -38.33
N LEU A 119 3.16 11.26 -38.23
CA LEU A 119 2.63 10.47 -39.35
C LEU A 119 2.28 11.35 -40.55
N LEU A 120 1.62 12.48 -40.31
CA LEU A 120 1.23 13.41 -41.36
C LEU A 120 2.44 14.06 -42.04
N GLN A 121 3.46 14.43 -41.26
CA GLN A 121 4.73 14.96 -41.77
C GLN A 121 5.51 13.92 -42.58
N THR A 122 5.50 12.66 -42.14
CA THR A 122 6.15 11.54 -42.84
C THR A 122 5.45 11.29 -44.18
N ALA A 123 4.12 11.19 -44.19
CA ALA A 123 3.34 11.01 -45.41
C ALA A 123 3.53 12.16 -46.41
N ALA A 124 3.62 13.41 -45.93
CA ALA A 124 3.92 14.57 -46.78
C ALA A 124 5.32 14.44 -47.43
N SER A 125 6.32 14.07 -46.64
CA SER A 125 7.72 13.92 -47.10
C SER A 125 7.88 12.75 -48.09
N GLU A 126 7.17 11.64 -47.86
CA GLU A 126 7.13 10.49 -48.78
C GLU A 126 6.50 10.85 -50.11
N LEU A 127 5.39 11.61 -50.10
CA LEU A 127 4.72 12.03 -51.31
C LEU A 127 5.54 13.09 -52.07
N GLU A 128 6.19 14.04 -51.37
CA GLU A 128 7.16 14.96 -51.99
C GLU A 128 8.28 14.18 -52.69
N ARG A 129 8.86 13.18 -52.02
CA ARG A 129 9.90 12.32 -52.62
C ARG A 129 9.39 11.51 -53.82
N SER A 130 8.18 10.97 -53.74
CA SER A 130 7.54 10.25 -54.85
C SER A 130 7.32 11.17 -56.06
N THR A 131 6.87 12.40 -55.81
CA THR A 131 6.68 13.40 -56.87
C THR A 131 8.01 13.81 -57.50
N GLU A 132 9.08 13.92 -56.72
CA GLU A 132 10.43 14.20 -57.24
C GLU A 132 10.93 13.07 -58.14
N SER A 133 10.83 11.82 -57.67
CA SER A 133 11.14 10.63 -58.47
C SER A 133 10.31 10.58 -59.76
N THR A 134 9.02 10.92 -59.69
CA THR A 134 8.15 10.95 -60.87
C THR A 134 8.59 12.02 -61.88
N ALA A 135 9.06 13.19 -61.39
CA ALA A 135 9.61 14.24 -62.24
C ALA A 135 10.95 13.84 -62.86
N GLU A 136 11.87 13.24 -62.10
CA GLU A 136 13.15 12.73 -62.62
C GLU A 136 12.92 11.70 -63.73
N ASN A 137 12.07 10.70 -63.48
CA ASN A 137 11.74 9.65 -64.45
C ASN A 137 11.04 10.17 -65.71
N PHE A 138 10.42 11.36 -65.66
CA PHE A 138 9.80 11.98 -66.83
C PHE A 138 10.86 12.43 -67.85
N PHE A 139 12.03 12.88 -67.39
CA PHE A 139 13.10 13.38 -68.26
C PHE A 139 14.00 12.29 -68.86
N ASP A 140 13.92 11.05 -68.35
CA ASP A 140 14.84 9.96 -68.72
C ASP A 140 14.48 9.23 -70.03
N VAL A 141 13.26 9.38 -70.55
CA VAL A 141 12.76 8.60 -71.70
C VAL A 141 11.99 9.52 -72.66
N GLU A 142 12.14 9.29 -73.98
CA GLU A 142 11.31 9.95 -74.99
C GLU A 142 9.83 9.55 -74.80
N LYS A 143 8.95 10.54 -74.61
CA LYS A 143 7.53 10.33 -74.27
C LYS A 143 6.59 10.67 -75.42
N SER A 144 5.47 9.95 -75.51
CA SER A 144 4.37 10.32 -76.39
C SER A 144 3.54 11.48 -75.80
N GLU A 145 2.77 12.18 -76.65
CA GLU A 145 1.88 13.27 -76.22
C GLU A 145 0.83 12.81 -75.18
N GLU A 146 0.37 11.56 -75.28
CA GLU A 146 -0.54 10.93 -74.32
C GLU A 146 0.13 10.70 -72.96
N GLU A 147 1.38 10.25 -72.94
CA GLU A 147 2.16 10.04 -71.70
C GLU A 147 2.49 11.36 -71.00
N VAL A 148 2.72 12.43 -71.76
CA VAL A 148 2.93 13.78 -71.23
C VAL A 148 1.67 14.30 -70.54
N THR A 149 0.51 14.13 -71.16
CA THR A 149 -0.78 14.57 -70.61
C THR A 149 -1.14 13.82 -69.32
N GLU A 150 -0.89 12.50 -69.27
CA GLU A 150 -1.13 11.72 -68.05
C GLU A 150 -0.13 12.04 -66.94
N PHE A 151 1.14 12.29 -67.28
CA PHE A 151 2.13 12.78 -66.33
C PHE A 151 1.68 14.12 -65.72
N GLU A 152 1.29 15.10 -66.55
CA GLU A 152 0.84 16.41 -66.07
C GLU A 152 -0.31 16.28 -65.09
N ARG A 153 -1.34 15.48 -65.44
CA ARG A 153 -2.50 15.24 -64.58
C ARG A 153 -2.10 14.65 -63.22
N ARG A 154 -1.30 13.58 -63.21
CA ARG A 154 -0.88 12.88 -61.99
C ARG A 154 0.08 13.70 -61.15
N PHE A 155 1.05 14.35 -61.78
CA PHE A 155 2.05 15.15 -61.09
C PHE A 155 1.42 16.34 -60.37
N ILE A 156 0.48 17.05 -61.02
CA ILE A 156 -0.26 18.15 -60.39
C ILE A 156 -1.10 17.64 -59.22
N GLU A 157 -1.80 16.52 -59.39
CA GLU A 157 -2.63 15.92 -58.35
C GLU A 157 -1.80 15.50 -57.11
N ASP A 158 -0.68 14.82 -57.34
CA ASP A 158 0.21 14.34 -56.29
C ASP A 158 0.95 15.48 -55.59
N ARG A 159 1.44 16.50 -56.33
CA ARG A 159 2.05 17.71 -55.75
C ARG A 159 1.05 18.50 -54.93
N LYS A 160 -0.18 18.66 -55.41
CA LYS A 160 -1.26 19.32 -54.65
C LYS A 160 -1.50 18.59 -53.33
N ARG A 161 -1.61 17.26 -53.38
CA ARG A 161 -1.80 16.44 -52.18
C ARG A 161 -0.62 16.52 -51.21
N ALA A 162 0.62 16.55 -51.70
CA ALA A 162 1.81 16.72 -50.87
C ALA A 162 1.78 18.06 -50.11
N HIS A 163 1.52 19.16 -50.82
CA HIS A 163 1.39 20.48 -50.20
C HIS A 163 0.23 20.57 -49.22
N GLU A 164 -0.92 19.96 -49.53
CA GLU A 164 -2.06 19.90 -48.61
C GLU A 164 -1.70 19.17 -47.31
N LEU A 165 -1.01 18.03 -47.38
CA LEU A 165 -0.59 17.27 -46.19
C LEU A 165 0.43 18.06 -45.36
N LYS A 166 1.38 18.72 -46.01
CA LYS A 166 2.37 19.59 -45.35
C LYS A 166 1.71 20.75 -44.60
N ILE A 167 0.79 21.47 -45.26
CA ILE A 167 0.05 22.58 -44.62
C ILE A 167 -0.79 22.06 -43.46
N LYS A 168 -1.44 20.89 -43.62
CA LYS A 168 -2.19 20.27 -42.52
C LYS A 168 -1.27 19.90 -41.35
N ALA A 169 -0.06 19.40 -41.59
CA ALA A 169 0.92 19.10 -40.53
C ALA A 169 1.36 20.37 -39.79
N GLU A 170 1.71 21.43 -40.53
CA GLU A 170 2.10 22.73 -39.96
C GLU A 170 0.98 23.34 -39.12
N LYS A 171 -0.26 23.35 -39.65
CA LYS A 171 -1.42 23.89 -38.93
C LYS A 171 -1.81 23.06 -37.72
N PHE A 172 -1.71 21.74 -37.83
CA PHE A 172 -1.97 20.86 -36.70
C PHE A 172 -0.95 21.09 -35.58
N HIS A 173 0.34 21.28 -35.92
CA HIS A 173 1.38 21.61 -34.95
C HIS A 173 1.18 22.97 -34.29
N GLU A 174 0.78 23.99 -35.07
CA GLU A 174 0.44 25.33 -34.53
C GLU A 174 -0.69 25.24 -33.50
N LEU A 175 -1.76 24.48 -33.79
CA LEU A 175 -2.86 24.26 -32.85
C LEU A 175 -2.42 23.51 -31.57
N MET A 176 -1.48 22.56 -31.69
CA MET A 176 -0.91 21.88 -30.52
C MET A 176 -0.11 22.83 -29.63
N GLN A 177 0.70 23.73 -30.20
CA GLN A 177 1.48 24.70 -29.42
C GLN A 177 0.58 25.72 -28.69
N VAL A 178 -0.49 26.18 -29.35
CA VAL A 178 -1.45 27.12 -28.75
C VAL A 178 -2.23 26.47 -27.59
N SER A 179 -2.64 25.21 -27.74
CA SER A 179 -3.35 24.47 -26.69
C SER A 179 -2.47 24.18 -25.46
N GLN A 180 -1.20 23.83 -25.65
CA GLN A 180 -0.23 23.70 -24.55
C GLN A 180 0.01 25.04 -23.84
N SER A 181 0.18 26.12 -24.61
CA SER A 181 0.41 27.47 -24.05
C SER A 181 -0.76 27.97 -23.21
N THR A 182 -2.00 27.65 -23.60
CA THR A 182 -3.21 28.00 -22.81
C THR A 182 -3.40 27.10 -21.58
N ALA A 183 -3.01 25.82 -21.63
CA ALA A 183 -3.05 24.93 -20.48
C ALA A 183 -2.09 25.37 -19.36
N CYS A 184 -0.87 25.82 -19.70
CA CYS A 184 0.12 26.32 -18.75
C CYS A 184 -0.34 27.61 -18.02
N LEU A 185 -1.19 28.42 -18.65
CA LEU A 185 -1.73 29.63 -18.05
C LEU A 185 -2.82 29.33 -17.01
N ASN A 186 -3.59 28.26 -17.20
CA ASN A 186 -4.69 27.87 -16.29
C ASN A 186 -4.20 27.09 -15.05
N SER A 187 -3.09 26.36 -15.13
CA SER A 187 -2.52 25.65 -13.97
C SER A 187 -2.02 26.58 -12.87
N ASN A 188 -1.67 27.83 -13.20
CA ASN A 188 -1.22 28.84 -12.24
C ASN A 188 -2.36 29.49 -11.43
N GLN A 189 -3.63 29.22 -11.75
CA GLN A 189 -4.77 29.76 -11.00
C GLN A 189 -5.21 28.90 -9.82
N TYR A 190 -4.70 27.65 -9.70
CA TYR A 190 -5.10 26.70 -8.66
C TYR A 190 -4.03 26.43 -7.58
N THR A 191 -2.88 27.11 -7.63
CA THR A 191 -1.78 26.93 -6.65
C THR A 191 -1.65 28.08 -5.64
N SER A 192 -2.71 28.83 -5.37
CA SER A 192 -2.75 29.78 -4.24
C SER A 192 -3.56 29.17 -3.10
N TRP A 193 -2.87 28.55 -2.14
CA TRP A 193 -3.38 28.36 -0.78
C TRP A 193 -3.15 29.63 0.04
#